data_AF-A0A1D1ZHK7-F1
#
_entry.id   AF-A0A1D1ZHK7-F1
#
_cell.length_a   1.000
_cell.length_b   1.000
_cell.length_c   1.000
_cell.angle_alpha   90.00
_cell.angle_beta   90.00
_cell.angle_gamma   90.00
#
_symmetry.space_group_name_H-M   'P 1'
#
loop_
_entity.id
_entity.type
_entity.pdbx_description
1 polymer ?
#
loop_
_entity_poly.entity_id
_entity_poly.type
_entity_poly.pdbx_seq_one_letter_code
_entity_poly.pdbx_strand_id
1 'polypeptide(L)'
;MEGRRMAVPWLLVVLLACFAVQPLFASDPLFYESFDETFEGRWVVSVKDDYKGKWKHSKSEGHEDYGLLVSEMAKKYAIVKELDETVDLKDRTVVLQYEARLQNGLECGG
;
A
#
# COMPACT_ATOMS: atom_id res chain seq x y z
N MET A 1 -39.57 -28.13 34.17
CA MET A 1 -38.65 -26.97 34.23
C MET A 1 -37.25 -27.46 33.89
N GLU A 2 -36.92 -27.60 32.61
CA GLU A 2 -35.61 -28.14 32.18
C GLU A 2 -35.25 -27.58 30.78
N GLY A 3 -35.50 -26.29 30.55
CA GLY A 3 -35.25 -25.62 29.26
C GLY A 3 -34.40 -24.35 29.37
N ARG A 4 -34.25 -23.79 30.59
CA ARG A 4 -33.48 -22.56 30.83
C ARG A 4 -31.98 -22.78 31.04
N ARG A 5 -31.56 -24.01 31.40
CA ARG A 5 -30.16 -24.30 31.74
C ARG A 5 -29.23 -24.48 30.53
N MET A 6 -29.74 -24.89 29.38
CA MET A 6 -28.91 -25.10 28.17
C MET A 6 -28.77 -23.84 27.31
N ALA A 7 -29.68 -22.87 27.40
CA ALA A 7 -29.58 -21.65 26.59
C ALA A 7 -28.43 -20.72 27.04
N VAL A 8 -28.15 -20.68 28.34
CA VAL A 8 -27.13 -19.77 28.93
C VAL A 8 -25.69 -20.13 28.54
N PRO A 9 -25.25 -21.41 28.60
CA PRO A 9 -23.91 -21.80 28.16
C PRO A 9 -23.67 -21.55 26.67
N TRP A 10 -24.68 -21.80 25.83
CA TRP A 10 -24.58 -21.57 24.39
C TRP A 10 -24.54 -20.08 24.05
N LEU A 11 -25.31 -19.24 24.75
CA LEU A 11 -25.21 -17.79 24.61
C LEU A 11 -23.82 -17.26 25.00
N LEU A 12 -23.24 -17.79 26.08
CA LEU A 12 -21.90 -17.43 26.54
C LEU A 12 -20.81 -17.87 25.55
N VAL A 13 -20.94 -19.05 24.96
CA VAL A 13 -20.01 -19.55 23.92
C VAL A 13 -20.11 -18.71 22.65
N VAL A 14 -21.31 -18.32 22.23
CA VAL A 14 -21.51 -17.43 21.06
C VAL A 14 -20.93 -16.03 21.33
N LEU A 15 -21.15 -15.47 22.53
CA LEU A 15 -20.58 -14.18 22.92
C LEU A 15 -19.04 -14.21 22.98
N LEU A 16 -18.44 -15.28 23.50
CA LEU A 16 -16.98 -15.49 23.52
C LEU A 16 -16.40 -15.66 22.10
N ALA A 17 -17.09 -16.37 21.22
CA ALA A 17 -16.68 -16.52 19.81
C ALA A 17 -16.74 -15.18 19.06
N CYS A 18 -17.76 -14.35 19.31
CA CYS A 18 -17.83 -12.99 18.75
C CYS A 18 -16.72 -12.08 19.29
N PHE A 19 -16.23 -12.29 20.51
CA PHE A 19 -15.13 -11.51 21.10
C PHE A 19 -13.75 -11.92 20.57
N ALA A 20 -13.56 -13.20 20.20
CA ALA A 20 -12.33 -13.69 19.58
C ALA A 20 -12.18 -13.26 18.11
N VAL A 21 -13.30 -12.93 17.46
CA VAL A 21 -13.33 -12.33 16.11
C VAL A 21 -13.46 -10.82 16.27
N GLN A 22 -12.46 -10.17 16.87
CA GLN A 22 -12.35 -8.73 16.73
C GLN A 22 -12.03 -8.44 15.26
N PRO A 23 -12.79 -7.57 14.57
CA PRO A 23 -12.36 -7.08 13.26
C PRO A 23 -10.99 -6.44 13.46
N LEU A 24 -10.00 -6.85 12.66
CA LEU A 24 -8.80 -6.05 12.47
C LEU A 24 -9.27 -4.74 11.83
N PHE A 25 -9.58 -3.75 12.67
CA PHE A 25 -9.78 -2.39 12.20
C PHE A 25 -8.41 -1.87 11.75
N ALA A 26 -8.11 -2.03 10.47
CA ALA A 26 -7.07 -1.25 9.84
C ALA A 26 -7.57 0.20 9.82
N SER A 27 -6.78 1.13 10.37
CA SER A 27 -7.03 2.55 10.16
C SER A 27 -6.88 2.89 8.68
N ASP A 28 -7.65 3.86 8.19
CA ASP A 28 -7.46 4.38 6.85
C ASP A 28 -6.00 4.85 6.67
N PRO A 29 -5.35 4.51 5.53
CA PRO A 29 -3.99 4.92 5.30
C PRO A 29 -3.92 6.44 5.10
N LEU A 30 -2.87 7.06 5.63
CA LEU A 30 -2.59 8.49 5.39
C LEU A 30 -2.32 8.78 3.90
N PHE A 31 -1.80 7.79 3.20
CA PHE A 31 -1.52 7.86 1.77
C PHE A 31 -1.66 6.47 1.17
N TYR A 32 -2.33 6.39 0.02
CA TYR A 32 -2.49 5.16 -0.74
C TYR A 32 -2.45 5.48 -2.23
N GLU A 33 -1.75 4.65 -2.99
CA GLU A 33 -1.65 4.75 -4.44
C GLU A 33 -1.63 3.34 -5.04
N SER A 34 -2.68 2.99 -5.78
CA SER A 34 -2.76 1.74 -6.53
C SER A 34 -2.18 1.86 -7.95
N PHE A 35 -2.05 3.08 -8.46
CA PHE A 35 -1.76 3.35 -9.87
C PHE A 35 -2.77 2.71 -10.84
N ASP A 36 -4.03 2.48 -10.46
CA ASP A 36 -5.05 2.06 -11.44
C ASP A 36 -5.26 3.13 -12.54
N GLU A 37 -5.00 4.38 -12.19
CA GLU A 37 -4.96 5.53 -13.10
C GLU A 37 -3.52 6.00 -13.33
N THR A 38 -3.30 6.73 -14.42
CA THR A 38 -1.99 7.34 -14.72
C THR A 38 -1.51 8.24 -13.57
N PHE A 39 -0.20 8.26 -13.33
CA PHE A 39 0.41 9.14 -12.31
C PHE A 39 0.50 10.60 -12.75
N GLU A 40 0.28 10.90 -14.03
CA GLU A 40 0.38 12.25 -14.59
C GLU A 40 -0.59 13.22 -13.90
N GLY A 41 -0.08 14.38 -13.49
CA GLY A 41 -0.83 15.38 -12.73
C GLY A 41 -1.04 15.05 -11.24
N ARG A 42 -0.80 13.80 -10.81
CA ARG A 42 -0.93 13.36 -9.41
C ARG A 42 0.43 13.25 -8.72
N TRP A 43 1.47 12.96 -9.49
CA TRP A 43 2.87 12.88 -9.08
C TRP A 43 3.73 13.88 -9.86
N VAL A 44 4.82 14.33 -9.24
CA VAL A 44 5.74 15.31 -9.81
C VAL A 44 7.04 14.63 -10.22
N VAL A 45 7.29 14.55 -11.53
CA VAL A 45 8.56 14.07 -12.08
C VAL A 45 9.61 15.17 -11.98
N SER A 46 10.80 14.83 -11.51
CA SER A 46 11.89 15.79 -11.36
C SER A 46 12.32 16.38 -12.70
N VAL A 47 12.51 17.70 -12.74
CA VAL A 47 13.05 18.43 -13.90
C VAL A 47 14.56 18.68 -13.82
N LYS A 48 15.22 18.23 -12.73
CA LYS A 48 16.67 18.42 -12.55
C LYS A 48 17.46 17.64 -13.59
N ASP A 49 18.56 18.22 -14.05
CA ASP A 49 19.33 17.66 -15.16
C ASP A 49 19.91 16.27 -14.94
N ASP A 50 20.20 15.91 -13.70
CA ASP A 50 20.74 14.59 -13.40
C ASP A 50 19.71 13.45 -13.58
N TYR A 51 18.41 13.74 -13.57
CA TYR A 51 17.33 12.75 -13.56
C TYR A 51 16.63 12.67 -14.91
N LYS A 52 17.25 11.96 -15.85
CA LYS A 52 16.76 11.84 -17.24
C LYS A 52 15.95 10.56 -17.52
N GLY A 53 15.76 9.69 -16.53
CA GLY A 53 14.95 8.49 -16.68
C GLY A 53 13.46 8.81 -16.84
N LYS A 54 12.78 8.12 -17.77
CA LYS A 54 11.36 8.31 -18.06
C LYS A 54 10.51 7.27 -17.32
N TRP A 55 9.70 7.75 -16.38
CA TRP A 55 8.69 6.94 -15.72
C TRP A 55 7.59 6.55 -16.70
N LYS A 56 7.12 5.30 -16.60
CA LYS A 56 6.01 4.79 -17.40
C LYS A 56 4.94 4.20 -16.48
N HIS A 57 3.69 4.42 -16.83
CA HIS A 57 2.55 3.73 -16.22
C HIS A 57 2.30 2.45 -17.01
N SER A 58 2.50 1.30 -16.39
CA SER A 58 2.43 0.01 -17.08
C SER A 58 2.02 -1.12 -16.15
N LYS A 59 1.40 -2.15 -16.72
CA LYS A 59 1.20 -3.42 -16.03
C LYS A 59 2.53 -4.12 -15.77
N SER A 60 2.56 -4.83 -14.65
CA SER A 60 3.60 -5.78 -14.30
C SER A 60 3.41 -7.09 -15.09
N GLU A 61 4.47 -7.67 -15.64
CA GLU A 61 4.38 -8.86 -16.51
C GLU A 61 3.69 -10.04 -15.82
N GLY A 62 2.55 -10.48 -16.36
CA GLY A 62 1.76 -11.58 -15.80
C GLY A 62 0.82 -11.17 -14.65
N HIS A 63 0.61 -9.86 -14.45
CA HIS A 63 -0.34 -9.31 -13.49
C HIS A 63 -1.22 -8.25 -14.15
N GLU A 64 -2.38 -7.99 -13.56
CA GLU A 64 -3.31 -6.98 -14.05
C GLU A 64 -3.05 -5.59 -13.44
N ASP A 65 -2.27 -5.54 -12.36
CA ASP A 65 -1.98 -4.32 -11.60
C ASP A 65 -1.00 -3.42 -12.35
N TYR A 66 -1.32 -2.13 -12.37
CA TYR A 66 -0.47 -1.09 -12.91
C TYR A 66 0.50 -0.57 -11.86
N GLY A 67 1.59 0.02 -12.32
CA GLY A 67 2.55 0.68 -11.45
C GLY A 67 3.51 1.59 -12.21
N LEU A 68 4.51 2.07 -11.48
CA LEU A 68 5.61 2.84 -12.02
C LEU A 68 6.70 1.92 -12.57
N LEU A 69 6.87 1.92 -13.88
CA LEU A 69 7.88 1.15 -14.57
C LEU A 69 9.15 1.98 -14.85
N VAL A 70 10.26 1.45 -14.35
CA VAL A 70 11.63 1.86 -14.69
C VAL A 70 12.18 0.87 -15.72
N SER A 71 12.55 1.36 -16.91
CA SER A 71 12.91 0.48 -18.05
C SER A 71 14.19 0.86 -18.81
N GLU A 72 14.79 2.02 -18.52
CA GLU A 72 16.00 2.47 -19.22
C GLU A 72 17.24 2.15 -18.39
N MET A 73 18.21 1.47 -19.00
CA MET A 73 19.47 1.14 -18.34
C MET A 73 20.29 2.40 -18.04
N ALA A 74 20.98 2.39 -16.89
CA ALA A 74 21.92 3.45 -16.48
C ALA A 74 21.32 4.88 -16.49
N LYS A 75 20.05 5.02 -16.11
CA LYS A 75 19.39 6.31 -15.91
C LYS A 75 19.06 6.55 -14.44
N LYS A 76 19.17 7.80 -14.00
CA LYS A 76 18.66 8.24 -12.70
C LYS A 76 17.20 8.64 -12.85
N TYR A 77 16.39 8.19 -11.89
CA TYR A 77 14.96 8.44 -11.83
C TYR A 77 14.63 9.26 -10.58
N ALA A 78 13.70 10.20 -10.69
CA ALA A 78 13.15 10.91 -9.55
C ALA A 78 11.70 11.30 -9.83
N ILE A 79 10.83 10.92 -8.90
CA ILE A 79 9.41 11.28 -8.86
C ILE A 79 9.04 11.44 -7.39
N VAL A 80 8.11 12.36 -7.10
CA VAL A 80 7.64 12.59 -5.74
C VAL A 80 6.14 12.79 -5.74
N LYS A 81 5.48 12.31 -4.69
CA LYS A 81 4.12 12.68 -4.34
C LYS A 81 4.18 13.60 -3.14
N GLU A 82 3.69 14.82 -3.32
CA GLU A 82 3.42 15.71 -2.20
C GLU A 82 2.12 15.25 -1.52
N LEU A 83 2.14 15.21 -0.19
CA LEU A 83 0.95 14.97 0.61
C LEU A 83 0.18 16.27 0.75
N ASP A 84 -1.15 16.17 0.78
CA ASP A 84 -2.02 17.34 0.87
C ASP A 84 -1.81 18.13 2.16
N GLU A 85 -1.43 17.43 3.25
CA GLU A 85 -1.16 18.02 4.55
C GLU A 85 0.18 17.53 5.13
N THR A 86 0.78 18.37 5.98
CA THR A 86 1.98 17.97 6.73
C THR A 86 1.60 16.96 7.79
N VAL A 87 2.25 15.80 7.80
CA VAL A 87 1.97 14.75 8.77
C VAL A 87 2.94 14.84 9.94
N ASP A 88 2.40 14.96 11.16
CA ASP A 88 3.19 14.78 12.39
C ASP A 88 3.21 13.30 12.80
N LEU A 89 4.41 12.73 12.74
CA LEU A 89 4.67 11.33 13.04
C LEU A 89 5.19 11.10 14.47
N LYS A 90 5.37 12.17 15.25
CA LYS A 90 5.94 12.07 16.60
C LYS A 90 5.03 11.25 17.52
N ASP A 91 5.64 10.37 18.31
CA ASP A 91 4.97 9.52 19.31
C ASP A 91 3.88 8.60 18.71
N ARG A 92 3.98 8.26 17.41
CA ARG A 92 3.07 7.36 16.69
C ARG A 92 3.81 6.19 16.06
N THR A 93 3.11 5.08 15.84
CA THR A 93 3.59 3.99 14.99
C THR A 93 3.44 4.39 13.53
N VAL A 94 4.53 4.32 12.77
CA VAL A 94 4.55 4.63 11.34
C VAL A 94 4.77 3.34 10.56
N VAL A 95 3.94 3.13 9.54
CA VAL A 95 4.07 2.03 8.60
C VAL A 95 4.21 2.63 7.20
N LEU A 96 5.31 2.29 6.52
CA LEU A 96 5.49 2.53 5.10
C LEU A 96 5.55 1.17 4.41
N GLN A 97 4.62 0.94 3.50
CA GLN A 97 4.52 -0.29 2.74
C GLN A 97 4.44 0.05 1.25
N TYR A 98 5.19 -0.69 0.44
CA TYR A 98 5.15 -0.62 -1.01
C TYR A 98 5.57 -1.98 -1.57
N GLU A 99 5.27 -2.20 -2.84
CA GLU A 99 5.67 -3.39 -3.57
C GLU A 99 6.67 -3.00 -4.67
N ALA A 100 7.71 -3.81 -4.84
CA ALA A 100 8.71 -3.63 -5.88
C ALA A 100 8.97 -4.96 -6.57
N ARG A 101 8.97 -4.95 -7.90
CA ARG A 101 9.23 -6.15 -8.70
C ARG A 101 10.33 -5.90 -9.72
N LEU A 102 11.38 -6.71 -9.61
CA LEU A 102 12.53 -6.69 -10.51
C LEU A 102 12.30 -7.72 -11.63
N GLN A 103 11.43 -7.37 -12.58
CA GLN A 103 10.93 -8.29 -13.61
C GLN A 103 12.04 -8.97 -14.43
N ASN A 104 13.09 -8.22 -14.76
CA ASN A 104 14.25 -8.70 -15.52
C ASN A 104 15.49 -8.93 -14.63
N GLY A 105 15.32 -8.99 -13.31
CA GLY A 105 16.43 -8.91 -12.35
C GLY A 105 17.01 -7.49 -12.25
N LEU A 106 17.98 -7.32 -11.34
CA LEU A 106 18.70 -6.07 -11.12
C LEU A 106 20.18 -6.37 -10.91
N GLU A 107 21.02 -5.93 -11.85
CA GLU A 107 22.47 -6.04 -11.70
C GLU A 107 23.00 -5.02 -10.68
N CYS A 108 22.56 -3.76 -10.81
CA CYS A 108 22.92 -2.67 -9.90
C CYS A 108 21.87 -1.56 -9.99
N GLY A 109 21.32 -1.15 -8.85
CA GLY A 109 20.36 -0.06 -8.76
C GLY A 109 19.62 -0.06 -7.42
N GLY A 110 18.70 0.88 -7.28
CA GLY A 110 17.71 0.94 -6.22
C GLY A 110 16.32 1.13 -6.80
#